data_AF-A0A258BVY3-F1
#
_entry.id   AF-A0A258BVY3-F1
#
_cell.length_a   1.000
_cell.length_b   1.000
_cell.length_c   1.000
_cell.angle_alpha   90.00
_cell.angle_beta   90.00
_cell.angle_gamma   90.00
#
_symmetry.space_group_name_H-M   'P 1'
#
loop_
_entity.id
_entity.type
_entity.pdbx_description
1 polymer ?
#
loop_
_entity_poly.entity_id
_entity_poly.type
_entity_poly.pdbx_seq_one_letter_code
_entity_poly.pdbx_strand_id
1 'polypeptide(L)'
;MTAVIVTATGLDESLLREMVQAFYAKVRSDAVLGPIFDAHITDWTPHLERMITFWSSVALMTGRYHGRPQEAHTKLAVGALHFERWLAL
;
A
#
# COMPACT_ATOMS: atom_id res chain seq x y z
N MET A 1 -12.98 -15.86 9.50
CA MET A 1 -13.24 -14.98 8.34
C MET A 1 -12.07 -14.99 7.36
N THR A 2 -10.82 -14.74 7.78
CA THR A 2 -9.64 -14.78 6.88
C THR A 2 -9.46 -16.12 6.15
N ALA A 3 -9.71 -17.25 6.81
CA ALA A 3 -9.62 -18.58 6.18
C ALA A 3 -10.57 -18.76 4.96
N VAL A 4 -11.72 -18.08 4.94
CA VAL A 4 -12.66 -18.11 3.81
C VAL A 4 -12.10 -17.34 2.62
N ILE A 5 -11.47 -16.19 2.86
CA ILE A 5 -10.82 -15.37 1.84
C ILE A 5 -9.68 -16.16 1.20
N VAL A 6 -8.79 -16.73 2.01
CA VAL A 6 -7.66 -17.56 1.54
C VAL A 6 -8.14 -18.71 0.68
N THR A 7 -9.18 -19.43 1.11
CA THR A 7 -9.70 -20.58 0.36
C THR A 7 -10.36 -20.16 -0.97
N ALA A 8 -11.04 -19.01 -0.99
CA ALA A 8 -11.78 -18.55 -2.16
C ALA A 8 -10.92 -17.84 -3.21
N THR A 9 -9.83 -17.17 -2.80
CA THR A 9 -9.01 -16.33 -3.69
C THR A 9 -7.55 -16.76 -3.77
N GLY A 10 -7.10 -17.67 -2.89
CA GLY A 10 -5.68 -17.99 -2.72
C GLY A 10 -4.88 -16.87 -2.04
N LEU A 11 -5.52 -15.76 -1.63
CA LEU A 11 -4.84 -14.63 -1.00
C LEU A 11 -4.53 -14.95 0.45
N ASP A 12 -3.27 -15.19 0.74
CA ASP A 12 -2.72 -15.28 2.09
C ASP A 12 -1.74 -14.12 2.39
N GLU A 13 -1.17 -14.12 3.60
CA GLU A 13 -0.27 -13.06 4.04
C GLU A 13 1.04 -13.01 3.25
N SER A 14 1.52 -14.16 2.76
CA SER A 14 2.75 -14.24 1.96
C SER A 14 2.53 -13.61 0.59
N LEU A 15 1.47 -14.03 -0.10
CA LEU A 15 1.11 -13.48 -1.40
C LEU A 15 0.78 -11.99 -1.31
N LEU A 16 0.06 -11.57 -0.26
CA LEU A 16 -0.21 -10.15 -0.01
C LEU A 16 1.09 -9.34 0.12
N ARG A 17 2.08 -9.84 0.87
CA ARG A 17 3.38 -9.20 1.04
C ARG A 17 4.09 -9.03 -0.30
N GLU A 18 4.12 -10.07 -1.13
CA GLU A 18 4.72 -10.02 -2.46
C GLU A 18 4.02 -8.99 -3.36
N MET A 19 2.68 -8.98 -3.38
CA MET A 19 1.89 -8.01 -4.15
C MET A 19 2.17 -6.57 -3.71
N VAL A 20 2.19 -6.32 -2.40
CA VAL A 20 2.47 -4.98 -1.85
C VAL A 20 3.88 -4.54 -2.20
N GLN A 21 4.88 -5.42 -2.05
CA GLN A 21 6.27 -5.11 -2.41
C GLN A 21 6.41 -4.82 -3.91
N ALA A 22 5.81 -5.64 -4.77
CA ALA A 22 5.85 -5.45 -6.21
C ALA A 22 5.17 -4.13 -6.63
N PHE A 23 4.02 -3.80 -6.04
CA PHE A 23 3.32 -2.56 -6.30
C PHE A 23 4.18 -1.34 -5.91
N TYR A 24 4.77 -1.33 -4.72
CA TYR A 24 5.60 -0.20 -4.28
C TYR A 24 6.94 -0.10 -5.02
N ALA A 25 7.47 -1.20 -5.57
CA ALA A 25 8.59 -1.14 -6.50
C ALA A 25 8.22 -0.37 -7.79
N LYS A 26 7.00 -0.55 -8.31
CA LYS A 26 6.48 0.25 -9.43
C LYS A 26 6.29 1.70 -9.05
N VAL A 27 5.68 1.98 -7.88
CA VAL A 27 5.47 3.35 -7.38
C VAL A 27 6.79 4.11 -7.30
N ARG A 28 7.83 3.48 -6.74
CA ARG A 28 9.15 4.11 -6.60
C ARG A 28 9.82 4.41 -7.95
N SER A 29 9.56 3.58 -8.95
CA SER A 29 10.12 3.76 -10.31
C SER A 29 9.27 4.69 -11.18
N ASP A 30 8.10 5.10 -10.71
CA ASP A 30 7.17 5.92 -11.48
C ASP A 30 7.60 7.40 -11.50
N ALA A 31 7.63 8.01 -12.68
CA ALA A 31 8.09 9.39 -12.84
C ALA A 31 7.18 10.45 -12.20
N VAL A 32 5.90 10.13 -11.96
CA VAL A 32 4.93 11.06 -11.34
C VAL A 32 4.83 10.80 -9.84
N LEU A 33 4.74 9.54 -9.43
CA LEU A 33 4.56 9.18 -8.02
C LEU A 33 5.88 9.11 -7.25
N GLY A 34 6.94 8.57 -7.84
CA GLY A 34 8.25 8.37 -7.21
C GLY A 34 8.76 9.61 -6.48
N PRO A 35 8.81 10.80 -7.12
CA PRO A 35 9.26 12.03 -6.46
C PRO A 35 8.47 12.43 -5.21
N ILE A 36 7.17 12.11 -5.14
CA ILE A 36 6.33 12.43 -3.98
C ILE A 36 6.68 11.51 -2.81
N PHE A 37 6.90 10.23 -3.09
CA PHE A 37 7.30 9.26 -2.07
C PHE A 37 8.73 9.55 -1.57
N ASP A 38 9.68 9.81 -2.48
CA ASP A 38 11.07 10.11 -2.13
C ASP A 38 11.22 11.40 -1.30
N ALA A 39 10.31 12.38 -1.48
CA ALA A 39 10.27 13.58 -0.65
C ALA A 39 9.86 13.33 0.81
N HIS A 40 9.21 12.20 1.09
CA HIS A 40 8.61 11.90 2.41
C HIS A 40 9.10 10.59 3.05
N ILE A 41 9.79 9.74 2.29
CA ILE A 41 10.23 8.41 2.73
C ILE A 41 11.72 8.29 2.47
N THR A 42 12.49 8.36 3.55
CA THR A 42 13.94 8.14 3.53
C THR A 42 14.30 6.68 3.80
N ASP A 43 13.47 5.97 4.58
CA ASP A 43 13.57 4.53 4.80
C ASP A 43 12.29 3.82 4.36
N TRP A 44 12.45 2.98 3.33
CA TRP A 44 11.36 2.22 2.73
C TRP A 44 10.94 1.01 3.57
N THR A 45 11.82 0.44 4.39
CA THR A 45 11.52 -0.76 5.18
C THR A 45 10.32 -0.56 6.12
N PRO A 46 10.31 0.45 7.02
CA PRO A 46 9.17 0.69 7.91
C PRO A 46 7.93 1.21 7.16
N HIS A 47 8.08 1.79 5.97
CA HIS A 47 6.95 2.17 5.14
C HIS A 47 6.26 0.92 4.56
N LEU A 48 7.03 0.00 3.97
CA LEU A 48 6.50 -1.23 3.38
C LEU A 48 5.82 -2.12 4.42
N GLU A 49 6.40 -2.30 5.62
CA GLU A 49 5.75 -3.08 6.69
C GLU A 49 4.41 -2.47 7.12
N ARG A 50 4.32 -1.14 7.14
CA ARG A 50 3.06 -0.44 7.43
C ARG A 50 2.03 -0.67 6.33
N MET A 51 2.44 -0.68 5.06
CA MET A 51 1.55 -0.92 3.93
C MET A 51 1.05 -2.36 3.88
N ILE A 52 1.90 -3.33 4.21
CA ILE A 52 1.50 -4.74 4.37
C ILE A 52 0.47 -4.86 5.48
N THR A 53 0.71 -4.21 6.62
CA THR A 53 -0.24 -4.20 7.75
C THR A 53 -1.58 -3.56 7.37
N PHE A 54 -1.55 -2.45 6.63
CA PHE A 54 -2.75 -1.79 6.09
C PHE A 54 -3.54 -2.72 5.16
N TRP A 55 -2.89 -3.25 4.12
CA TRP A 55 -3.56 -4.12 3.15
C TRP A 55 -4.02 -5.44 3.74
N SER A 56 -3.32 -5.98 4.73
CA SER A 56 -3.78 -7.17 5.45
C SER A 56 -5.05 -6.88 6.25
N SER A 57 -5.19 -5.66 6.76
CA SER A 57 -6.42 -5.26 7.44
C SER A 57 -7.59 -5.08 6.48
N VAL A 58 -7.33 -4.61 5.25
CA VAL A 58 -8.35 -4.38 4.22
C VAL A 58 -8.74 -5.68 3.50
N ALA A 59 -7.76 -6.40 2.95
CA ALA A 59 -8.00 -7.55 2.09
C ALA A 59 -8.20 -8.85 2.86
N LEU A 60 -7.51 -9.03 3.99
CA LEU A 60 -7.59 -10.24 4.81
C LEU A 60 -8.40 -10.06 6.09
N MET A 61 -8.96 -8.86 6.31
CA MET A 61 -9.78 -8.49 7.47
C MET A 61 -9.08 -8.76 8.81
N THR A 62 -7.75 -8.62 8.87
CA THR A 62 -6.98 -8.93 10.10
C THR A 62 -7.10 -7.86 11.18
N GLY A 63 -7.51 -6.63 10.83
CA GLY A 63 -7.69 -5.53 11.77
C GLY A 63 -6.41 -5.01 12.44
N ARG A 64 -5.21 -5.36 11.94
CA ARG A 64 -3.92 -5.02 12.54
C ARG A 64 -3.49 -3.56 12.34
N TYR A 65 -4.09 -2.87 11.38
CA TYR A 65 -3.77 -1.48 11.07
C TYR A 65 -4.68 -0.52 11.84
N HIS A 66 -4.07 0.34 12.64
CA HIS A 66 -4.76 1.35 13.46
C HIS A 66 -4.37 2.79 13.08
N GLY A 67 -3.75 2.98 11.91
CA GLY A 67 -3.35 4.31 11.44
C GLY A 67 -4.51 5.11 10.86
N ARG A 68 -4.24 6.38 10.53
CA ARG A 68 -5.22 7.33 9.97
C ARG A 68 -4.79 7.70 8.54
N PRO A 69 -5.15 6.90 7.53
CA PRO A 69 -4.60 7.04 6.19
C PRO A 69 -5.02 8.37 5.56
N GLN A 70 -6.26 8.80 5.75
CA GLN A 70 -6.73 10.08 5.19
C GLN A 70 -5.90 11.26 5.68
N GLU A 71 -5.57 11.33 6.98
CA GLU A 71 -4.73 12.38 7.56
C GLU A 71 -3.28 12.37 7.08
N ALA A 72 -2.78 11.20 6.68
CA ALA A 72 -1.44 11.08 6.09
C ALA A 72 -1.39 11.66 4.69
N HIS A 73 -2.48 11.60 3.92
CA HIS A 73 -2.52 12.05 2.52
C HIS A 73 -3.00 13.50 2.36
N THR A 74 -3.87 14.02 3.23
CA THR A 74 -4.38 15.41 3.13
C THR A 74 -3.31 16.49 3.25
N LYS A 75 -2.17 16.15 3.87
CA LYS A 75 -1.02 17.06 4.02
C LYS A 75 -0.12 17.09 2.79
N LEU A 76 -0.35 16.19 1.83
CA LEU A 76 0.45 16.07 0.61
C LEU A 76 -0.20 16.87 -0.51
N ALA A 77 0.62 17.43 -1.39
CA ALA A 77 0.16 18.09 -2.62
C ALA A 77 -0.24 17.06 -3.70
N VAL A 78 -1.10 16.10 -3.34
CA VAL A 78 -1.62 15.06 -4.22
C VAL A 78 -3.04 15.38 -4.67
N GLY A 79 -3.45 14.84 -5.82
CA GLY A 79 -4.72 15.16 -6.46
C GLY A 79 -5.15 14.06 -7.43
N ALA A 80 -6.23 14.31 -8.19
CA ALA A 80 -6.85 13.31 -9.06
C ALA A 80 -5.85 12.61 -10.01
N LEU A 81 -4.98 13.38 -10.68
CA LEU A 81 -3.95 12.84 -11.57
C LEU A 81 -3.03 11.80 -10.88
N HIS A 82 -2.61 12.10 -9.64
CA HIS A 82 -1.76 11.19 -8.87
C HIS A 82 -2.51 9.92 -8.50
N PHE A 83 -3.80 10.05 -8.14
CA PHE A 83 -4.64 8.90 -7.81
C PHE A 83 -4.92 8.02 -9.03
N GLU A 84 -5.23 8.62 -10.18
CA GLU A 84 -5.37 7.91 -11.46
C GLU A 84 -4.08 7.16 -11.82
N ARG A 85 -2.92 7.81 -11.65
CA ARG A 85 -1.64 7.16 -11.89
C ARG A 85 -1.42 5.97 -10.94
N TRP A 86 -1.74 6.14 -9.66
CA TRP A 86 -1.61 5.09 -8.65
C TRP A 86 -2.46 3.85 -8.99
N LEU A 87 -3.69 4.05 -9.48
CA LEU A 87 -4.57 2.97 -9.91
C LEU A 87 -4.11 2.25 -11.18
N ALA A 88 -3.30 2.90 -12.01
CA ALA A 88 -2.81 2.35 -13.27
C ALA A 88 -1.54 1.50 -13.13
N LEU A 89 -0.92 1.46 -11.95
CA LEU A 89 0.28 0.65 -11.65
C LEU A 89 -0.07 -0.78 -11.25
#